data_AF-A0A374BSD4-F1
#
_entry.id   AF-A0A374BSD4-F1
#
_cell.length_a   1.000
_cell.length_b   1.000
_cell.length_c   1.000
_cell.angle_alpha   90.00
_cell.angle_beta   90.00
_cell.angle_gamma   90.00
#
_symmetry.space_group_name_H-M   'P 1'
#
loop_
_entity.id
_entity.type
_entity.pdbx_description
1 polymer ?
#
loop_
_entity_poly.entity_id
_entity_poly.type
_entity_poly.pdbx_seq_one_letter_code
_entity_poly.pdbx_strand_id
1 'polypeptide(L)'
;MSKYRFDTSIFDRYVHDMKQTAQYQPVVMLANRKGKAFLVQCSTKADHACWSIVGDLFDATFLSRKDLEDFIISNNLHEWTEEDDRIYNKKLSNFCQNKCRIEL
;
A
#
# COMPACT_ATOMS: atom_id res chain seq x y z
N MET A 1 15.83 -3.19 24.21
CA MET A 1 14.46 -3.18 23.66
C MET A 1 14.55 -3.39 22.15
N SER A 2 14.20 -4.58 21.66
CA SER A 2 14.14 -4.86 20.22
C SER A 2 12.98 -4.05 19.63
N LYS A 3 13.29 -2.92 18.98
CA LYS A 3 12.34 -2.17 18.17
C LYS A 3 11.99 -3.09 17.01
N TYR A 4 10.76 -3.60 16.96
CA TYR A 4 10.16 -4.14 15.75
C TYR A 4 10.10 -2.99 14.71
N ARG A 5 11.23 -2.75 14.06
CA ARG A 5 11.34 -1.86 12.91
C ARG A 5 10.61 -2.60 11.80
N PHE A 6 9.47 -2.03 11.41
CA PHE A 6 8.78 -2.41 10.18
C PHE A 6 9.82 -2.46 9.06
N ASP A 7 10.05 -3.65 8.50
CA ASP A 7 11.07 -3.85 7.48
C ASP A 7 10.53 -3.37 6.14
N THR A 8 10.94 -2.17 5.72
CA THR A 8 10.52 -1.61 4.43
C THR A 8 11.09 -2.40 3.25
N SER A 9 12.07 -3.30 3.48
CA SER A 9 12.58 -4.19 2.44
C SER A 9 11.53 -5.15 1.91
N ILE A 10 10.43 -5.38 2.66
CA ILE A 10 9.28 -6.12 2.14
C ILE A 10 8.71 -5.41 0.90
N PHE A 11 8.55 -4.08 0.94
CA PHE A 11 8.03 -3.33 -0.18
C PHE A 11 9.01 -3.30 -1.36
N ASP A 12 10.31 -3.20 -1.09
CA ASP A 12 11.34 -3.24 -2.14
C ASP A 12 11.39 -4.61 -2.83
N ARG A 13 11.29 -5.69 -2.06
CA ARG A 13 11.25 -7.07 -2.58
C ARG A 13 9.97 -7.32 -3.38
N TYR A 14 8.83 -6.86 -2.86
CA TYR A 14 7.55 -6.94 -3.58
C TYR A 14 7.59 -6.13 -4.88
N VAL A 15 8.14 -4.91 -4.89
CA VAL A 15 8.29 -4.13 -6.13
C VAL A 15 9.24 -4.81 -7.11
N HIS A 16 10.33 -5.42 -6.63
CA HIS A 16 11.28 -6.15 -7.48
C HIS A 16 10.62 -7.38 -8.14
N ASP A 17 9.96 -8.22 -7.36
CA ASP A 17 9.29 -9.44 -7.84
C ASP A 17 8.08 -9.10 -8.73
N MET A 18 7.36 -8.01 -8.44
CA MET A 18 6.21 -7.59 -9.23
C MET A 18 6.58 -6.90 -10.55
N LYS A 19 7.71 -6.17 -10.62
CA LYS A 19 8.24 -5.66 -11.89
C LYS A 19 8.52 -6.79 -12.88
N GLN A 20 8.89 -7.98 -12.39
CA GLN A 20 9.13 -9.15 -13.23
C GLN A 20 7.84 -9.83 -13.69
N THR A 21 6.76 -9.78 -12.91
CA THR A 21 5.48 -10.43 -13.26
C THR A 21 4.49 -9.52 -13.97
N ALA A 22 4.69 -8.19 -13.90
CA ALA A 22 3.90 -7.14 -14.56
C ALA A 22 2.39 -7.21 -14.28
N GLN A 23 1.94 -7.89 -13.22
CA GLN A 23 0.52 -8.16 -12.95
C GLN A 23 -0.17 -7.08 -12.10
N TYR A 24 0.58 -6.35 -11.28
CA TYR A 24 0.03 -5.33 -10.38
C TYR A 24 0.88 -4.07 -10.40
N GLN A 25 0.22 -2.92 -10.40
CA GLN A 25 0.85 -1.60 -10.28
C GLN A 25 0.58 -1.00 -8.89
N PRO A 26 1.60 -0.46 -8.21
CA PRO A 26 1.42 0.27 -6.96
C PRO A 26 0.63 1.57 -7.23
N VAL A 27 -0.34 1.87 -6.37
CA VAL A 27 -1.25 3.00 -6.57
C VAL A 27 -1.12 4.03 -5.46
N VAL A 28 -1.17 3.61 -4.19
CA VAL A 28 -1.06 4.52 -3.05
C VAL A 28 -0.48 3.82 -1.83
N MET A 29 0.26 4.56 -1.01
CA MET A 29 0.66 4.11 0.33
C MET A 29 -0.35 4.62 1.34
N LEU A 30 -0.83 3.75 2.21
CA LEU A 30 -1.73 4.08 3.30
C LEU A 30 -1.03 3.90 4.65
N ALA A 31 -1.49 4.66 5.64
CA ALA A 31 -1.09 4.59 7.03
C ALA A 31 -2.31 4.31 7.92
N ASN A 32 -2.11 3.57 9.00
CA ASN A 32 -3.04 3.60 10.12
C ASN A 32 -2.55 4.57 11.21
N ARG A 33 -3.40 4.86 12.20
CA ARG A 33 -3.08 5.75 13.34
C ARG A 33 -1.89 5.28 14.20
N LYS A 34 -1.36 4.08 13.98
CA LYS A 34 -0.20 3.51 14.68
C LYS A 34 1.08 3.57 13.84
N GLY A 35 1.06 4.20 12.66
CA GLY A 35 2.21 4.30 11.76
C GLY A 35 2.56 3.01 11.02
N LYS A 36 1.63 2.05 10.95
CA LYS A 36 1.79 0.88 10.06
C LYS A 36 1.46 1.32 8.64
N ALA A 37 2.34 0.94 7.71
CA ALA A 37 2.23 1.27 6.30
C ALA A 37 1.58 0.10 5.54
N PHE A 38 0.78 0.42 4.53
CA PHE A 38 0.08 -0.51 3.68
C PHE A 38 0.20 -0.05 2.23
N LEU A 39 0.65 -0.91 1.32
CA LEU A 39 0.74 -0.60 -0.09
C LEU A 39 -0.53 -1.06 -0.80
N VAL A 40 -1.27 -0.14 -1.41
CA VAL A 40 -2.40 -0.44 -2.29
C VAL A 40 -1.89 -0.63 -3.71
N GLN A 41 -2.37 -1.67 -4.36
CA GLN A 41 -2.01 -2.05 -5.72
C GLN A 41 -3.25 -2.38 -6.53
N CYS A 42 -3.17 -2.23 -7.85
CA CYS A 42 -4.23 -2.56 -8.79
C CYS A 42 -3.70 -3.47 -9.88
N SER A 43 -4.47 -4.48 -10.28
CA SER A 43 -4.11 -5.36 -11.41
C SER A 43 -3.96 -4.55 -12.70
N THR A 44 -2.91 -4.83 -13.47
CA THR A 44 -2.67 -4.26 -14.80
C THR A 44 -3.42 -5.03 -15.91
N LYS A 45 -3.99 -6.20 -15.58
CA LYS A 45 -4.78 -7.02 -16.52
C LYS A 45 -6.26 -6.66 -16.39
N ALA A 46 -6.95 -6.62 -17.54
CA ALA A 46 -8.37 -6.25 -17.63
C ALA A 46 -9.34 -7.30 -17.04
N ASP A 47 -8.84 -8.42 -16.53
CA ASP A 47 -9.67 -9.46 -15.91
C ASP A 47 -9.97 -9.03 -14.48
N HIS A 48 -11.20 -8.54 -14.26
CA HIS A 48 -11.75 -8.02 -12.99
C HIS A 48 -10.72 -7.27 -12.13
N ALA A 49 -10.50 -5.97 -12.38
CA ALA A 49 -9.51 -5.14 -11.69
C ALA A 49 -9.33 -5.47 -10.19
N CYS A 50 -8.41 -6.40 -9.90
CA CYS A 50 -8.15 -6.90 -8.55
C CYS A 50 -7.36 -5.82 -7.81
N TRP A 51 -7.95 -5.29 -6.74
CA TRP A 51 -7.24 -4.41 -5.81
C TRP A 51 -6.53 -5.27 -4.78
N SER A 52 -5.34 -4.87 -4.33
CA SER A 52 -4.61 -5.57 -3.28
C SER A 52 -4.06 -4.58 -2.27
N ILE A 53 -4.06 -4.96 -1.00
CA ILE A 53 -3.33 -4.28 0.07
C ILE A 53 -2.24 -5.22 0.59
N VAL A 54 -1.00 -4.75 0.58
CA VAL A 54 0.15 -5.44 1.17
C VAL A 54 0.60 -4.71 2.43
N GLY A 55 0.54 -5.39 3.57
CA GLY A 55 1.09 -4.94 4.83
C GLY A 55 2.12 -5.93 5.40
N ASP A 56 2.77 -5.55 6.49
CA ASP A 56 3.83 -6.33 7.15
C ASP A 56 3.35 -7.65 7.80
N LEU A 57 2.04 -7.80 8.00
CA LEU A 57 1.46 -8.99 8.65
C LEU A 57 0.42 -9.73 7.80
N PHE A 58 -0.08 -9.12 6.74
CA PHE A 58 -1.05 -9.73 5.85
C PHE A 58 -1.08 -9.01 4.50
N ASP A 59 -1.45 -9.76 3.48
CA ASP A 59 -1.90 -9.31 2.18
C ASP A 59 -3.39 -9.63 2.02
N ALA A 60 -4.14 -8.71 1.41
CA ALA A 60 -5.57 -8.87 1.14
C ALA A 60 -5.88 -8.48 -0.29
N THR A 61 -6.61 -9.33 -1.02
CA THR A 61 -7.07 -9.07 -2.39
C THR A 61 -8.58 -8.82 -2.39
N PHE A 62 -9.00 -7.82 -3.15
CA PHE A 62 -10.38 -7.36 -3.28
C PHE A 62 -10.81 -7.45 -4.74
N LEU A 63 -12.01 -7.99 -4.96
CA LEU A 63 -12.59 -8.17 -6.29
C LEU A 63 -13.22 -6.89 -6.84
N SER A 64 -13.52 -5.92 -5.96
CA SER A 64 -14.08 -4.63 -6.34
C SER A 64 -13.38 -3.47 -5.62
N ARG A 65 -13.42 -2.29 -6.24
CA ARG A 65 -12.94 -1.04 -5.63
C ARG A 65 -13.73 -0.69 -4.36
N LYS A 66 -15.01 -1.03 -4.33
CA LYS A 66 -15.88 -0.74 -3.19
C LYS A 66 -15.44 -1.51 -1.93
N ASP A 67 -15.10 -2.79 -2.08
CA ASP A 67 -14.63 -3.60 -0.94
C ASP A 67 -13.31 -3.06 -0.38
N LEU A 68 -12.44 -2.52 -1.24
CA LEU A 68 -11.22 -1.83 -0.84
C LEU A 68 -11.55 -0.56 -0.03
N GLU A 69 -12.47 0.28 -0.52
CA GLU A 69 -12.87 1.52 0.17
C GLU A 69 -13.49 1.22 1.54
N ASP A 70 -14.40 0.24 1.62
CA ASP A 70 -15.00 -0.22 2.86
C ASP A 70 -13.93 -0.74 3.84
N PHE A 71 -12.89 -1.42 3.35
CA PHE A 71 -11.75 -1.85 4.14
C PHE A 71 -10.94 -0.65 4.68
N ILE A 72 -10.65 0.35 3.84
CA ILE A 72 -9.92 1.56 4.21
C ILE A 72 -10.67 2.31 5.33
N ILE A 73 -11.98 2.51 5.17
CA ILE A 73 -12.84 3.22 6.12
C ILE A 73 -12.92 2.45 7.44
N SER A 74 -13.24 1.16 7.39
CA SER A 74 -13.40 0.33 8.59
C SER A 74 -12.11 0.23 9.41
N ASN A 75 -10.94 0.28 8.76
CA ASN A 75 -9.64 0.23 9.43
C ASN A 75 -9.04 1.61 9.74
N ASN A 76 -9.76 2.72 9.46
CA ASN A 76 -9.29 4.10 9.64
C ASN A 76 -7.93 4.35 8.97
N LEU A 77 -7.78 3.88 7.73
CA LEU A 77 -6.58 4.10 6.93
C LEU A 77 -6.65 5.47 6.23
N HIS A 78 -5.52 6.14 6.11
CA HIS A 78 -5.37 7.41 5.37
C HIS A 78 -4.16 7.33 4.45
N GLU A 79 -4.11 8.19 3.43
CA GLU A 79 -2.93 8.29 2.55
C GLU A 79 -1.67 8.67 3.36
N TRP A 80 -0.57 7.99 3.06
CA TRP A 80 0.72 8.24 3.69
C TRP A 80 1.31 9.55 3.16
N THR A 81 1.55 10.50 4.06
CA THR A 81 2.04 11.84 3.72
C THR A 81 3.51 12.05 4.06
N GLU A 82 4.07 13.18 3.64
CA GLU A 82 5.41 13.62 4.11
C GLU A 82 5.44 13.86 5.63
N GLU A 83 4.30 14.21 6.24
CA GLU A 83 4.23 14.37 7.69
C GLU A 83 4.34 13.02 8.40
N ASP A 84 3.75 11.95 7.84
CA ASP A 84 3.91 10.59 8.34
C ASP A 84 5.36 10.10 8.22
N ASP A 85 6.07 10.48 7.15
CA ASP A 85 7.50 10.23 7.01
C ASP A 85 8.31 10.84 8.17
N ARG A 86 7.95 12.06 8.61
CA ARG A 86 8.59 12.72 9.75
C ARG A 86 8.22 12.06 11.07
N ILE A 87 6.92 11.84 11.32
CA ILE A 87 6.40 11.29 12.58
C ILE A 87 6.93 9.89 12.82
N TYR A 88 6.91 9.04 11.79
CA TYR A 88 7.28 7.62 11.91
C TYR A 88 8.72 7.33 11.48
N ASN A 89 9.47 8.36 11.05
CA ASN A 89 10.83 8.27 10.55
C ASN A 89 10.97 7.21 9.43
N LYS A 90 10.11 7.33 8.42
CA LYS A 90 10.09 6.51 7.20
C LYS A 90 10.20 7.41 5.97
N LYS A 91 10.38 6.83 4.77
CA LYS A 91 10.45 7.56 3.49
C LYS A 91 9.55 6.90 2.44
N LEU A 92 8.25 6.92 2.68
CA LEU A 92 7.22 6.22 1.89
C LEU A 92 6.29 7.16 1.12
N SER A 93 6.27 8.46 1.41
CA SER A 93 5.46 9.45 0.69
C SER A 93 5.71 9.46 -0.83
N ASN A 94 6.92 9.12 -1.26
CA ASN A 94 7.34 9.11 -2.66
C ASN A 94 7.32 7.72 -3.31
N PHE A 95 6.76 6.71 -2.64
CA PHE A 95 6.82 5.33 -3.11
C PHE A 95 5.95 5.09 -4.37
N CYS A 96 4.77 5.70 -4.45
CA CYS A 96 3.80 5.49 -5.55
C CYS A 96 3.84 6.60 -6.62
N GLN A 97 5.01 7.18 -6.93
CA GLN A 97 5.14 8.35 -7.82
C GLN A 97 4.55 8.20 -9.25
N ASN A 98 4.15 7.01 -9.70
CA ASN A 98 3.25 6.83 -10.84
C ASN A 98 1.79 6.91 -10.37
N LYS A 99 1.30 8.14 -10.22
CA LYS A 99 -0.06 8.45 -9.76
C LYS A 99 -1.11 7.92 -10.74
N CYS A 100 -1.56 6.68 -10.58
CA CYS A 100 -2.98 6.40 -10.77
C CYS A 100 -3.71 7.07 -9.60
N ARG A 101 -4.07 8.34 -9.76
CA ARG A 101 -4.83 9.08 -8.73
C ARG A 101 -6.16 8.35 -8.50
N ILE A 102 -6.31 7.70 -7.36
CA ILE A 102 -7.63 7.30 -6.86
C ILE A 102 -8.21 8.55 -6.20
N GLU A 103 -9.19 9.17 -6.84
CA GLU A 103 -10.03 10.16 -6.17
C GLU A 103 -10.92 9.40 -5.18
N LEU A 104 -10.65 9.56 -3.88
CA LEU A 104 -11.49 9.09 -2.77
C LEU A 104 -12.71 9.99 -2.60
#